data_AF-A0A2T0TYJ7-F1
#
_entry.id   AF-A0A2T0TYJ7-F1
#
_cell.length_a   1.000
_cell.length_b   1.000
_cell.length_c   1.000
_cell.angle_alpha   90.00
_cell.angle_beta   90.00
_cell.angle_gamma   90.00
#
_symmetry.space_group_name_H-M   'P 1'
#
loop_
_entity.id
_entity.type
_entity.pdbx_description
1 polymer ?
#
loop_
_entity_poly.entity_id
_entity_poly.type
_entity_poly.pdbx_seq_one_letter_code
_entity_poly.pdbx_strand_id
1 'polypeptide(L)'
;MNWTWDLRASDGGMNGLDFCRALTAGGFSRVLVHAAPARLTVRVTADDDTVVARGEADRDGDYSPVTLLELTDGRPRRTEVWPDESHVGLPVLLPGGEVGVLLRWEHAPDRTWWRWAVEFSNHRGRPADWAPEGQRLRR
;
A
#
# COMPACT_ATOMS: atom_id res chain seq x y z
N MET A 1 12.91 -1.62 -12.00
CA MET A 1 12.92 -0.21 -11.53
C MET A 1 12.07 -0.12 -10.29
N ASN A 2 12.48 0.57 -9.24
CA ASN A 2 11.67 0.74 -8.03
C ASN A 2 10.71 1.91 -8.17
N TRP A 3 9.63 1.86 -7.38
CA TRP A 3 8.66 2.93 -7.21
C TRP A 3 8.65 3.38 -5.75
N THR A 4 8.74 4.69 -5.55
CA THR A 4 8.51 5.35 -4.26
C THR A 4 7.06 5.77 -4.17
N TRP A 5 6.37 5.32 -3.12
CA TRP A 5 5.02 5.69 -2.75
C TRP A 5 5.07 6.75 -1.66
N ASP A 6 4.55 7.93 -1.95
CA ASP A 6 4.35 9.02 -1.01
C ASP A 6 2.85 9.16 -0.72
N LEU A 7 2.47 8.79 0.50
CA LEU A 7 1.11 8.87 1.02
C LEU A 7 1.05 9.94 2.12
N ARG A 8 0.14 10.91 1.97
CA ARG A 8 -0.05 12.01 2.93
C ARG A 8 -1.50 12.11 3.36
N ALA A 9 -1.73 12.26 4.66
CA ALA A 9 -3.03 12.64 5.20
C ALA A 9 -3.27 14.12 4.91
N SER A 10 -4.30 14.47 4.14
CA SER A 10 -4.55 15.86 3.72
C SER A 10 -5.47 16.64 4.66
N ASP A 11 -5.99 16.00 5.71
CA ASP A 11 -6.84 16.59 6.75
C ASP A 11 -6.09 16.92 8.06
N GLY A 12 -4.79 16.62 8.14
CA GLY A 12 -3.94 16.93 9.30
C GLY A 12 -2.89 18.02 8.99
N GLY A 13 -2.73 18.99 9.89
CA GLY A 13 -1.73 20.05 9.74
C GLY A 13 -2.00 20.98 8.54
N MET A 14 -1.19 22.04 8.39
CA MET A 14 -1.42 23.06 7.35
C MET A 14 -1.15 22.55 5.92
N ASN A 15 -0.25 21.57 5.76
CA ASN A 15 0.22 21.06 4.47
C ASN A 15 -0.04 19.55 4.31
N GLY A 16 -0.95 18.99 5.09
CA GLY A 16 -1.03 17.55 5.29
C GLY A 16 0.11 17.00 6.17
N LEU A 17 -0.10 15.80 6.71
CA LEU A 17 0.91 15.04 7.44
C LEU A 17 1.44 13.89 6.59
N ASP A 18 2.74 13.64 6.68
CA ASP A 18 3.31 12.43 6.10
C ASP A 18 2.74 11.21 6.82
N PHE A 19 2.21 10.27 6.04
CA PHE A 19 1.63 9.04 6.55
C PHE A 19 2.54 7.84 6.25
N CYS A 20 2.95 7.68 4.99
CA CYS A 20 3.78 6.57 4.56
C CYS A 20 4.66 7.00 3.38
N ARG A 21 5.97 6.78 3.49
CA ARG A 21 6.92 6.90 2.38
C ARG A 21 7.60 5.55 2.18
N ALA A 22 7.15 4.80 1.19
CA ALA A 22 7.54 3.41 1.00
C ALA A 22 8.27 3.19 -0.33
N LEU A 23 9.22 2.25 -0.35
CA LEU A 23 9.90 1.82 -1.57
C LEU A 23 9.45 0.41 -1.92
N THR A 24 8.99 0.22 -3.16
CA THR A 24 8.58 -1.06 -3.72
C THR A 24 9.32 -1.33 -5.01
N ALA A 25 9.40 -2.61 -5.43
CA ALA A 25 9.72 -2.87 -6.84
C ALA A 25 8.65 -2.23 -7.75
N GLY A 26 9.01 -1.85 -8.97
CA GLY A 26 8.09 -1.24 -9.90
C GLY A 26 7.06 -2.25 -10.43
N GLY A 27 5.96 -1.73 -10.96
CA GLY A 27 4.91 -2.54 -11.56
C GLY A 27 3.92 -3.15 -10.56
N PHE A 28 4.08 -2.92 -9.25
CA PHE A 28 2.99 -3.16 -8.30
C PHE A 28 1.90 -2.11 -8.50
N SER A 29 0.97 -2.37 -9.42
CA SER A 29 -0.13 -1.44 -9.68
C SER A 29 -1.21 -1.51 -8.59
N ARG A 30 -1.14 -2.51 -7.71
CA ARG A 30 -2.07 -2.76 -6.60
C ARG A 30 -1.27 -2.90 -5.31
N VAL A 31 -1.63 -2.12 -4.29
CA VAL A 31 -1.03 -2.18 -2.95
C VAL A 31 -2.11 -2.12 -1.88
N LEU A 32 -1.89 -2.80 -0.76
CA LEU A 32 -2.70 -2.64 0.45
C LEU A 32 -2.09 -1.56 1.33
N VAL A 33 -2.93 -0.78 2.00
CA VAL A 33 -2.52 0.25 2.96
C VAL A 33 -3.20 -0.02 4.27
N HIS A 34 -2.42 -0.26 5.32
CA HIS A 34 -2.96 -0.46 6.66
C HIS A 34 -3.37 0.88 7.28
N ALA A 35 -4.60 0.96 7.79
CA ALA A 35 -5.11 2.13 8.50
C ALA A 35 -4.94 3.44 7.70
N ALA A 36 -5.29 3.41 6.41
CA ALA A 36 -5.16 4.56 5.54
C ALA A 36 -5.97 5.78 6.05
N PRO A 37 -5.41 7.00 6.02
CA PRO A 37 -6.13 8.23 6.36
C PRO A 37 -7.43 8.39 5.58
N ALA A 38 -8.43 9.07 6.15
CA ALA A 38 -9.70 9.31 5.47
C ALA A 38 -9.53 10.23 4.26
N ARG A 39 -8.73 11.30 4.39
CA ARG A 39 -8.30 12.13 3.26
C ARG A 39 -6.86 11.84 2.90
N LEU A 40 -6.61 11.41 1.67
CA LEU A 40 -5.35 10.81 1.28
C LEU A 40 -4.87 11.33 -0.07
N THR A 41 -3.71 11.97 -0.07
CA THR A 41 -2.99 12.29 -1.30
C THR A 41 -1.96 11.19 -1.59
N VAL A 42 -1.94 10.70 -2.82
CA VAL A 42 -1.01 9.67 -3.30
C VAL A 42 -0.13 10.24 -4.39
N ARG A 43 1.17 9.98 -4.31
CA ARG A 43 2.12 10.17 -5.41
C ARG A 43 3.03 8.96 -5.52
N VAL A 44 3.18 8.44 -6.72
CA VAL A 44 4.08 7.33 -7.04
C VAL A 44 5.11 7.83 -8.04
N THR A 45 6.40 7.70 -7.69
CA THR A 45 7.52 8.19 -8.50
C THR A 45 8.49 7.04 -8.75
N ALA A 46 8.91 6.84 -10.00
CA ALA A 46 9.91 5.84 -10.36
C ALA A 46 11.34 6.35 -10.11
N ASP A 47 12.35 5.47 -10.14
CA ASP A 47 13.75 5.82 -9.84
C ASP A 47 14.37 6.90 -10.75
N ASP A 48 13.80 7.17 -11.93
CA ASP A 48 14.23 8.19 -12.88
C ASP A 48 13.43 9.51 -12.73
N ASP A 49 12.77 9.68 -11.59
CA ASP A 49 11.88 10.79 -11.26
C ASP A 49 10.57 10.86 -12.08
N THR A 50 10.29 9.86 -12.93
CA THR A 50 9.01 9.78 -13.65
C THR A 50 7.86 9.62 -12.66
N VAL A 51 6.86 10.50 -12.74
CA VAL A 51 5.61 10.36 -11.98
C VAL A 51 4.76 9.27 -12.63
N VAL A 52 4.63 8.14 -11.94
CA VAL A 52 3.83 6.99 -12.37
C VAL A 52 2.35 7.25 -12.13
N ALA A 53 2.02 7.79 -10.96
CA ALA A 53 0.66 8.15 -10.62
C ALA A 53 0.61 9.29 -9.61
N ARG A 54 -0.44 10.10 -9.66
CA ARG A 54 -0.72 11.13 -8.65
C ARG A 54 -2.22 11.41 -8.55
N GLY A 55 -2.71 11.61 -7.33
CA GLY A 55 -4.08 12.09 -7.12
C GLY A 55 -4.53 11.97 -5.68
N GLU A 56 -5.76 12.41 -5.45
CA GLU A 56 -6.47 12.18 -4.19
C GLU A 56 -7.17 10.82 -4.21
N ALA A 57 -7.23 10.19 -3.04
CA ALA A 57 -7.81 8.89 -2.79
C ALA A 57 -8.60 8.93 -1.47
N ASP A 58 -9.47 9.93 -1.35
CA ASP A 58 -10.33 10.11 -0.19
C ASP A 58 -11.26 8.91 -0.01
N ARG A 59 -11.53 8.54 1.25
CA ARG A 59 -12.44 7.46 1.57
C ARG A 59 -13.87 7.85 1.20
N ASP A 60 -14.54 6.98 0.47
CA ASP A 60 -15.97 7.00 0.29
C ASP A 60 -16.59 5.78 0.99
N GLY A 61 -17.51 6.02 1.92
CA GLY A 61 -18.14 4.99 2.75
C GLY A 61 -17.43 4.64 4.06
N ASP A 62 -17.70 3.42 4.53
CA ASP A 62 -17.32 2.94 5.85
C ASP A 62 -15.82 2.63 5.96
N TYR A 63 -15.29 2.77 7.18
CA TYR A 63 -13.92 2.39 7.49
C TYR A 63 -13.67 0.89 7.35
N SER A 64 -12.54 0.53 6.76
CA SER A 64 -11.92 -0.79 6.90
C SER A 64 -10.50 -0.69 7.48
N PRO A 65 -9.99 -1.69 8.22
CA PRO A 65 -8.60 -1.72 8.67
C PRO A 65 -7.57 -1.72 7.52
N VAL A 66 -7.99 -2.06 6.30
CA VAL A 66 -7.14 -2.12 5.11
C VAL A 66 -7.83 -1.44 3.93
N THR A 67 -7.06 -0.64 3.20
CA THR A 67 -7.44 -0.01 1.95
C THR A 67 -6.66 -0.64 0.80
N LEU A 68 -7.31 -1.00 -0.29
CA LEU A 68 -6.67 -1.30 -1.56
C LEU A 68 -6.51 -0.01 -2.37
N LEU A 69 -5.27 0.28 -2.77
CA LEU A 69 -4.96 1.29 -3.77
C LEU A 69 -4.61 0.60 -5.09
N GLU A 70 -5.29 1.02 -6.16
CA GLU A 70 -5.04 0.55 -7.53
C GLU A 70 -4.66 1.75 -8.40
N LEU A 71 -3.57 1.63 -9.15
CA LEU A 71 -3.14 2.65 -10.10
C LEU A 71 -3.81 2.36 -11.46
N THR A 72 -4.64 3.28 -11.93
CA THR A 72 -5.32 3.19 -13.23
C THR A 72 -5.18 4.52 -13.96
N ASP A 73 -4.66 4.51 -15.18
CA ASP A 73 -4.48 5.71 -16.02
C ASP A 73 -3.74 6.86 -15.30
N GLY A 74 -2.69 6.52 -14.55
CA GLY A 74 -1.88 7.49 -13.80
C GLY A 74 -2.57 8.08 -12.57
N ARG A 75 -3.69 7.51 -12.12
CA ARG A 75 -4.44 7.96 -10.94
C ARG A 75 -4.61 6.83 -9.93
N PRO A 76 -4.57 7.12 -8.62
CA PRO A 76 -4.94 6.17 -7.60
C PRO A 76 -6.48 5.99 -7.57
N ARG A 77 -6.93 4.76 -7.39
CA ARG A 77 -8.29 4.40 -7.00
C ARG A 77 -8.25 3.70 -5.66
N ARG A 78 -9.20 4.05 -4.81
CA ARG A 78 -9.31 3.55 -3.44
C ARG A 78 -10.49 2.60 -3.33
N THR A 79 -10.31 1.51 -2.59
CA THR A 79 -11.41 0.67 -2.12
C THR A 79 -11.10 0.18 -0.71
N GLU A 80 -12.06 0.31 0.19
CA GLU A 80 -11.96 -0.26 1.53
C GLU A 80 -12.22 -1.76 1.45
N VAL A 81 -11.26 -2.57 1.91
CA VAL A 81 -11.32 -4.03 1.74
C VAL A 81 -11.12 -4.76 3.06
N TRP A 82 -11.84 -5.86 3.23
CA TRP A 82 -11.47 -6.91 4.17
C TRP A 82 -10.72 -7.95 3.34
N PRO A 83 -9.38 -8.06 3.45
CA PRO A 83 -8.61 -8.88 2.55
C PRO A 83 -9.09 -10.34 2.51
N ASP A 84 -8.87 -10.96 1.35
CA ASP A 84 -9.18 -12.36 1.06
C ASP A 84 -8.02 -12.97 0.26
N GLU A 85 -8.21 -14.20 -0.20
CA GLU A 85 -7.21 -14.94 -1.00
C GLU A 85 -6.74 -14.20 -2.27
N SER A 86 -7.56 -13.32 -2.84
CA SER A 86 -7.18 -12.54 -4.03
C SER A 86 -6.12 -11.46 -3.72
N HIS A 87 -5.97 -11.11 -2.45
CA HIS A 87 -5.06 -10.10 -1.94
C HIS A 87 -3.73 -10.70 -1.43
N VAL A 88 -3.66 -12.01 -1.20
CA VAL A 88 -2.43 -12.68 -0.75
C VAL A 88 -1.31 -12.49 -1.78
N GLY A 89 -0.13 -12.10 -1.30
CA GLY A 89 1.02 -11.75 -2.12
C GLY A 89 1.07 -10.29 -2.57
N LEU A 90 0.06 -9.47 -2.28
CA LEU A 90 0.14 -8.04 -2.50
C LEU A 90 1.06 -7.37 -1.47
N PRO A 91 1.79 -6.31 -1.87
CA PRO A 91 2.54 -5.48 -0.93
C PRO A 91 1.57 -4.75 0.01
N VAL A 92 1.98 -4.63 1.27
CA VAL A 92 1.28 -3.92 2.34
C VAL A 92 2.13 -2.74 2.77
N LEU A 93 1.63 -1.54 2.55
CA LEU A 93 2.21 -0.29 3.02
C LEU A 93 1.73 -0.03 4.45
N LEU A 94 2.67 0.04 5.39
CA LEU A 94 2.41 0.40 6.77
C LEU A 94 2.63 1.91 7.01
N PRO A 95 1.98 2.48 8.05
CA PRO A 95 2.35 3.80 8.55
C PRO A 95 3.86 3.87 8.82
N GLY A 96 4.47 5.00 8.44
CA GLY A 96 5.92 5.20 8.57
C GLY A 96 6.76 4.69 7.40
N GLY A 97 6.23 3.87 6.49
CA GLY A 97 6.90 3.53 5.22
C GLY A 97 7.43 2.11 5.07
N GLU A 98 7.23 1.23 6.06
CA GLU A 98 7.59 -0.17 5.91
C GLU A 98 6.68 -0.87 4.90
N VAL A 99 7.26 -1.77 4.11
CA VAL A 99 6.55 -2.59 3.13
C VAL A 99 6.69 -4.04 3.52
N GLY A 100 5.56 -4.70 3.75
CA GLY A 100 5.50 -6.14 3.90
C GLY A 100 4.72 -6.79 2.76
N VAL A 101 4.60 -8.11 2.79
CA VAL A 101 3.76 -8.89 1.86
C VAL A 101 2.67 -9.62 2.64
N LEU A 102 1.42 -9.49 2.20
CA LEU A 102 0.30 -10.18 2.87
C LEU A 102 0.42 -11.70 2.66
N LEU A 103 0.57 -12.44 3.75
CA LEU A 103 0.59 -13.91 3.73
C LEU A 103 -0.79 -14.52 4.04
N ARG A 104 -1.51 -13.93 4.99
CA ARG A 104 -2.80 -14.44 5.47
C ARG A 104 -3.62 -13.31 6.10
N TRP A 105 -4.94 -13.40 5.94
CA TRP A 105 -5.92 -12.57 6.63
C TRP A 105 -7.08 -13.43 7.15
N GLU A 106 -7.56 -13.10 8.34
CA GLU A 106 -8.72 -13.72 8.99
C GLU A 106 -9.50 -12.65 9.74
N HIS A 107 -10.82 -12.79 9.78
CA HIS A 107 -11.67 -11.91 10.58
C HIS A 107 -12.99 -12.57 10.95
N ALA A 108 -13.68 -12.00 11.93
CA ALA A 108 -15.04 -12.38 12.27
C ALA A 108 -16.02 -12.09 11.11
N PRO A 109 -17.09 -12.88 10.92
CA PRO A 109 -18.14 -12.55 9.95
C PRO A 109 -18.77 -11.16 10.18
N ASP A 110 -18.86 -10.74 11.44
CA ASP A 110 -19.37 -9.43 11.85
C ASP A 110 -18.30 -8.32 11.88
N ARG A 111 -17.06 -8.64 11.45
CA ARG A 111 -15.95 -7.69 11.32
C ARG A 111 -15.48 -7.04 12.62
N THR A 112 -15.79 -7.66 13.76
CA THR A 112 -15.40 -7.14 15.09
C THR A 112 -13.96 -7.43 15.49
N TRP A 113 -13.32 -8.44 14.90
CA TRP A 113 -11.89 -8.71 15.06
C TRP A 113 -11.26 -9.17 13.76
N TRP A 114 -9.94 -8.96 13.63
CA TRP A 114 -9.12 -9.51 12.56
C TRP A 114 -7.76 -9.97 13.07
N ARG A 115 -7.17 -10.91 12.33
CA ARG A 115 -5.81 -11.40 12.50
C ARG A 115 -5.18 -11.51 11.12
N TRP A 116 -3.90 -11.23 11.03
CA TRP A 116 -3.19 -11.20 9.78
C TRP A 116 -1.73 -11.55 9.99
N ALA A 117 -1.11 -12.04 8.93
CA ALA A 117 0.32 -12.33 8.87
C ALA A 117 0.91 -11.58 7.68
N VAL A 118 1.96 -10.82 7.96
CA VAL A 118 2.69 -10.02 6.96
C VAL A 118 4.15 -10.41 7.07
N GLU A 119 4.77 -10.68 5.92
CA GLU A 119 6.21 -10.93 5.84
C GLU A 119 6.97 -9.63 5.60
N PHE A 120 7.99 -9.38 6.41
CA PHE A 120 8.97 -8.32 6.16
C PHE A 120 10.30 -8.96 5.78
N SER A 121 10.76 -8.61 4.58
CA SER A 121 11.98 -9.15 3.99
C SER A 121 12.76 -7.99 3.41
N ASN A 122 14.07 -7.92 3.67
CA ASN A 122 14.88 -6.77 3.27
C ASN A 122 16.27 -7.18 2.78
N HIS A 123 16.84 -6.35 1.91
CA HIS A 123 18.17 -6.51 1.36
C HIS A 123 18.95 -5.20 1.44
N ARG A 124 20.17 -5.25 1.97
CA ARG A 124 21.01 -4.04 2.19
C ARG A 124 21.22 -3.21 0.92
N GLY A 125 21.31 -3.86 -0.24
CA GLY A 125 21.50 -3.20 -1.54
C GLY A 125 20.22 -2.70 -2.22
N ARG A 126 19.03 -3.00 -1.68
CA ARG A 126 17.71 -2.67 -2.26
C ARG A 126 17.63 -2.80 -3.80
N PRO A 127 18.04 -3.95 -4.38
CA PRO A 127 17.98 -4.12 -5.82
C PRO A 127 16.53 -4.01 -6.28
N ALA A 128 16.32 -3.47 -7.49
CA ALA A 128 15.01 -3.56 -8.09
C ALA A 128 14.60 -5.03 -8.26
N ASP A 129 13.32 -5.31 -8.02
CA ASP A 129 12.73 -6.64 -8.18
C ASP A 129 13.33 -7.74 -7.28
N TRP A 130 14.04 -7.36 -6.21
CA TRP A 130 14.53 -8.31 -5.22
C TRP A 130 13.38 -8.92 -4.39
N ALA A 131 13.47 -10.22 -4.17
CA ALA A 131 12.65 -10.97 -3.21
C ALA A 131 13.51 -12.10 -2.62
N PRO A 132 13.32 -12.48 -1.34
CA PRO A 132 13.96 -13.68 -0.81
C PRO A 132 13.37 -14.94 -1.45
N GLU A 133 14.09 -16.05 -1.34
CA GLU A 133 13.64 -17.34 -1.85
C GLU A 133 12.29 -17.74 -1.22
N GLY A 134 11.36 -18.21 -2.05
CA GLY A 134 10.04 -18.69 -1.61
C GLY A 134 8.97 -17.60 -1.42
N GLN A 135 9.31 -16.31 -1.47
CA GLN A 135 8.33 -15.24 -1.39
C GLN A 135 7.43 -15.23 -2.63
N ARG A 136 6.11 -15.15 -2.41
CA ARG A 136 5.10 -15.11 -3.46
C ARG A 136 4.55 -13.69 -3.59
N LEU A 137 4.75 -13.07 -4.74
CA LEU A 137 4.34 -11.70 -5.03
C LEU A 137 3.24 -11.67 -6.09
N ARG A 138 2.28 -10.75 -5.92
CA ARG A 138 1.30 -10.36 -6.94
C ARG A 138 1.59 -8.93 -7.38
N ARG A 139 1.65 -8.67 -8.69
CA ARG A 139 1.92 -7.36 -9.30
C ARG A 139 0.68 -6.77 -9.94
#